data_AF-A0A3B0PBF5-F1
#
_entry.id   AF-A0A3B0PBF5-F1
#
_cell.length_a   1.000
_cell.length_b   1.000
_cell.length_c   1.000
_cell.angle_alpha   90.00
_cell.angle_beta   90.00
_cell.angle_gamma   90.00
#
_symmetry.space_group_name_H-M   'P 1'
#
loop_
_entity.id
_entity.type
_entity.pdbx_description
1 polymer ?
#
loop_
_entity_poly.entity_id
_entity_poly.type
_entity_poly.pdbx_seq_one_letter_code
_entity_poly.pdbx_strand_id
1 'polypeptide(L)' 'MFVKSVENVQGDERDIIIFSVAYDKSVVSYGPISSTTNGVNRLNVAITRAKDRIELFKTNKASEYNGW' A
#
# COMPACT_ATOMS: atom_id res chain seq x y z
N MET A 1 -11.10 9.95 12.59
CA MET A 1 -10.33 8.80 12.06
C MET A 1 -10.81 8.53 10.64
N PHE A 2 -9.91 8.51 9.66
CA PHE A 2 -10.24 8.46 8.23
C PHE A 2 -9.68 7.16 7.65
N VAL A 3 -10.55 6.30 7.12
CA VAL A 3 -10.18 5.04 6.46
C VAL A 3 -10.80 5.06 5.08
N LYS A 4 -9.98 5.16 4.05
CA LYS A 4 -10.39 5.11 2.64
C LYS A 4 -9.40 4.25 1.87
N SER A 5 -9.88 3.65 0.79
CA SER A 5 -9.01 2.95 -0.16
C SER A 5 -8.19 3.95 -0.99
N VAL A 6 -7.06 3.47 -1.53
CA VAL A 6 -6.06 4.27 -2.24
C VAL A 6 -6.61 5.02 -3.45
N GLU A 7 -7.64 4.47 -4.09
CA GLU A 7 -8.31 5.08 -5.23
C GLU A 7 -9.13 6.32 -4.83
N ASN A 8 -9.50 6.43 -3.55
CA ASN A 8 -10.34 7.50 -3.02
C ASN A 8 -9.54 8.59 -2.27
N VAL A 9 -8.20 8.59 -2.36
CA VAL A 9 -7.31 9.60 -1.71
C VAL A 9 -6.74 10.65 -2.67
N GLN A 10 -7.31 10.80 -3.87
CA GLN A 10 -6.85 11.85 -4.80
C GLN A 10 -7.12 13.25 -4.24
N GLY A 11 -6.06 14.05 -4.09
CA GLY A 11 -6.13 15.43 -3.55
C GLY A 11 -6.19 15.53 -2.03
N ASP A 12 -6.28 14.40 -1.33
CA ASP A 12 -6.27 14.32 0.13
C ASP A 12 -4.86 13.96 0.62
N GLU A 13 -4.23 14.85 1.39
CA GLU A 13 -2.95 14.57 2.07
C GLU A 13 -3.17 14.24 3.54
N ARG A 14 -2.32 13.39 4.11
CA ARG A 14 -2.38 12.99 5.52
C ARG A 14 -0.99 12.98 6.14
N ASP A 15 -0.91 13.27 7.43
CA ASP A 15 0.37 13.29 8.15
C ASP A 15 1.01 11.91 8.18
N ILE A 16 0.19 10.87 8.44
CA ILE A 16 0.60 9.46 8.45
C ILE A 16 -0.32 8.66 7.52
N ILE A 17 0.28 7.83 6.67
CA ILE A 17 -0.44 6.83 5.86
C ILE A 17 -0.05 5.43 6.31
N ILE A 18 -1.06 4.60 6.56
CA ILE A 18 -0.90 3.20 6.93
C ILE A 18 -1.30 2.33 5.74
N PHE A 19 -0.35 1.56 5.21
CA PHE A 19 -0.64 0.48 4.26
C PHE A 19 -0.72 -0.84 5.00
N SER A 20 -1.84 -1.55 4.84
CA SER A 20 -1.98 -2.92 5.30
C SER A 20 -2.08 -3.85 4.10
N VAL A 21 -1.11 -4.75 3.98
CA VAL A 21 -0.97 -5.73 2.89
C VAL A 21 -1.21 -7.11 3.49
N ALA A 22 -2.47 -7.53 3.50
CA ALA A 22 -2.91 -8.81 4.06
C ALA A 22 -2.91 -9.91 2.98
N TYR A 23 -1.74 -10.22 2.42
CA TYR A 23 -1.61 -11.16 1.31
C TYR A 23 -0.47 -12.13 1.55
N ASP A 24 -0.69 -13.41 1.24
CA ASP A 24 0.35 -14.44 1.20
C ASP A 24 0.81 -14.70 -0.24
N LYS A 25 1.73 -15.66 -0.45
CA LYS A 25 2.24 -16.01 -1.78
C LYS A 25 1.18 -16.46 -2.80
N SER A 26 -0.04 -16.78 -2.37
CA SER A 26 -1.12 -17.22 -3.27
C SER A 26 -1.85 -16.06 -3.96
N VAL A 27 -1.60 -14.83 -3.51
CA VAL A 27 -2.29 -13.65 -4.05
C VAL A 27 -1.62 -13.20 -5.34
N VAL A 28 -2.37 -13.30 -6.43
CA VAL A 28 -1.90 -13.01 -7.80
C VAL A 28 -1.96 -11.52 -8.13
N SER A 29 -2.72 -10.72 -7.36
CA SER A 29 -2.86 -9.28 -7.58
C SER A 29 -3.06 -8.52 -6.26
N TYR A 30 -2.30 -7.46 -6.05
CA TYR A 30 -2.36 -6.52 -4.93
C TYR A 30 -3.42 -5.41 -5.14
N GLY A 31 -4.52 -5.75 -5.82
CA GLY A 31 -5.59 -4.80 -6.15
C GLY A 31 -5.19 -3.78 -7.23
N PRO A 32 -5.86 -2.62 -7.30
CA PRO A 32 -5.65 -1.62 -8.36
C PRO A 32 -4.23 -1.05 -8.46
N ILE A 33 -3.43 -1.16 -7.38
CA ILE A 33 -2.03 -0.72 -7.34
C ILE A 33 -1.14 -1.63 -8.18
N SER A 34 -1.39 -2.95 -8.22
CA SER A 34 -0.60 -3.88 -9.03
C SER A 34 -1.11 -4.06 -10.46
N SER A 35 -2.12 -3.29 -10.86
CA SER A 35 -2.62 -3.28 -12.22
C SER A 35 -1.50 -2.87 -13.19
N THR A 36 -1.27 -3.66 -14.24
CA THR A 36 -0.36 -3.33 -15.34
C THR A 36 -0.68 -1.97 -15.96
N THR A 37 -1.98 -1.63 -16.01
CA THR A 37 -2.45 -0.32 -16.44
C THR A 37 -2.56 0.64 -15.25
N ASN A 38 -1.77 1.70 -15.25
CA ASN A 38 -1.78 2.81 -14.27
C ASN A 38 -1.51 2.42 -12.81
N GLY A 39 -1.11 1.18 -12.50
CA GLY A 39 -0.79 0.77 -11.13
C GLY A 39 0.34 1.58 -10.51
N VAL A 40 1.41 1.83 -11.27
CA VAL A 40 2.55 2.67 -10.87
C VAL A 40 2.09 4.09 -10.51
N ASN A 41 1.19 4.68 -11.29
CA ASN A 41 0.67 6.02 -11.01
C ASN A 41 -0.15 6.04 -9.72
N ARG A 42 -0.95 5.00 -9.46
CA ARG A 42 -1.71 4.86 -8.21
C ARG A 42 -0.78 4.68 -7.01
N LEU A 43 0.29 3.90 -7.16
CA LEU A 43 1.32 3.74 -6.13
C LEU A 43 2.00 5.08 -5.82
N ASN A 44 2.40 5.82 -6.86
CA ASN A 44 3.03 7.13 -6.69
C ASN A 44 2.10 8.10 -5.95
N VAL A 45 0.82 8.15 -6.33
CA VAL A 45 -0.17 8.95 -5.61
C VAL A 45 -0.24 8.52 -4.14
N ALA A 46 -0.38 7.23 -3.87
CA ALA A 46 -0.47 6.69 -2.51
C ALA A 46 0.73 7.05 -1.62
N ILE A 47 1.94 6.96 -2.17
CA ILE A 47 3.19 7.23 -1.46
C ILE A 47 3.39 8.74 -1.25
N THR A 48 3.07 9.55 -2.27
CA THR A 48 3.27 11.02 -2.20
C THR A 48 2.22 11.76 -1.38
N ARG A 49 1.19 11.07 -0.86
CA ARG A 49 0.16 11.68 0.01
C ARG A 49 0.54 11.76 1.48
N ALA A 50 1.59 11.06 1.91
CA ALA A 50 2.07 11.11 3.29
C ALA A 50 2.98 12.32 3.50
N LYS A 51 2.73 13.13 4.52
CA LYS A 51 3.57 14.30 4.84
C LYS A 51 4.75 13.95 5.74
N ASP A 52 4.52 13.12 6.77
CA ASP A 52 5.56 12.78 7.75
C ASP A 52 6.15 11.40 7.48
N ARG A 53 5.31 10.36 7.45
CA ARG A 53 5.79 8.98 7.25
C ARG A 53 4.72 8.02 6.75
N ILE A 54 5.21 6.88 6.26
CA ILE A 54 4.41 5.74 5.83
C ILE A 54 4.73 4.56 6.74
N GLU A 55 3.70 3.88 7.22
CA GLU A 55 3.82 2.63 7.96
C GLU A 55 3.22 1.48 7.15
N LEU A 56 4.05 0.48 6.83
CA LEU A 56 3.65 -0.69 6.04
C LEU A 56 3.54 -1.92 6.95
N PHE A 57 2.35 -2.49 7.00
CA PHE A 57 2.07 -3.73 7.70
C PHE A 57 1.87 -4.83 6.67
N LYS A 58 2.63 -5.91 6.80
CA LYS A 58 2.49 -7.10 5.95
C LYS A 58 2.57 -8.34 6.81
N THR A 59 1.68 -9.29 6.55
CA THR A 59 1.82 -10.64 7.08
C THR A 59 2.78 -11.43 6.19
N ASN A 60 3.88 -11.91 6.77
CA ASN A 60 4.77 -12.86 6.11
C ASN A 60 4.76 -14.17 6.89
N LYS A 61 4.86 -15.31 6.20
CA LYS A 61 5.14 -16.58 6.90
C LYS A 61 6.58 -16.53 7.40
N ALA A 62 6.84 -17.13 8.57
CA ALA A 62 8.19 -17.14 9.17
C ALA A 62 9.25 -17.69 8.20
N SER A 63 8.89 -18.69 7.40
CA SER A 63 9.75 -19.30 6.36
C SER A 63 10.09 -18.37 5.18
N GLU A 64 9.47 -17.20 5.09
CA GLU A 64 9.66 -16.21 4.02
C GLU A 64 10.52 -15.03 4.47
N TYR A 65 10.89 -15.02 5.75
CA TYR A 65 11.74 -14.01 6.31
C TYR A 65 13.20 -14.37 6.03
N ASN A 66 13.79 -13.67 5.07
CA ASN A 66 15.17 -13.91 4.65
C ASN A 66 16.19 -13.05 5.41
N GLY A 67 15.75 -12.27 6.41
CA GLY A 67 16.63 -11.40 7.19
C GLY A 67 17.29 -10.32 6.34
N TRP A 68 16.49 -9.35 5.88
CA TRP A 68 16.88 -8.12 5.15
C TRP A 68 17.74 -8.33 3.90
#